data_AF-A0A0D5LNU5-F1
#
_entry.id   AF-A0A0D5LNU5-F1
#
_cell.length_a   1.000
_cell.length_b   1.000
_cell.length_c   1.000
_cell.angle_alpha   90.00
_cell.angle_beta   90.00
_cell.angle_gamma   90.00
#
_symmetry.space_group_name_H-M   'P 1'
#
loop_
_entity.id
_entity.type
_entity.pdbx_description
1 polymer ?
#
loop_
_entity_poly.entity_id
_entity_poly.type
_entity_poly.pdbx_seq_one_letter_code
_entity_poly.pdbx_strand_id
1 'polypeptide(L)'
;MAENKSTSARAASAASSKTEADIQAQIDQLRGDIANLTKLIGDLGSEKASQARARAEKLRDDATKAGQEAYDRARDEALSMEEDLEDRIRMKPLQSILIAAGVGFLAALFTRR
;
A
#
# COMPACT_ATOMS: atom_id res chain seq x y z
N MET A 1 16.04 -49.17 55.04
CA MET A 1 16.13 -48.79 53.60
C MET A 1 14.93 -47.99 53.07
N ALA A 2 13.84 -47.78 53.84
CA ALA A 2 12.65 -47.07 53.35
C ALA A 2 12.77 -45.53 53.33
N GLU A 3 13.63 -44.95 54.17
CA GLU A 3 13.71 -43.49 54.36
C GLU A 3 14.34 -42.74 53.17
N ASN A 4 15.30 -43.36 52.48
CA ASN A 4 16.03 -42.74 51.37
C ASN A 4 15.19 -42.61 50.08
N LYS A 5 14.14 -43.41 49.93
CA LYS A 5 13.26 -43.38 48.74
C LYS A 5 12.31 -42.18 48.76
N SER A 6 11.87 -41.79 49.95
CA SER A 6 10.93 -40.68 50.17
C SER A 6 11.58 -39.31 49.96
N THR A 7 12.86 -39.16 50.31
CA THR A 7 13.64 -37.92 50.09
C THR A 7 13.96 -37.70 48.62
N SER A 8 14.30 -38.77 47.88
CA SER A 8 14.58 -38.70 46.44
C SER A 8 13.34 -38.30 45.61
N ALA A 9 12.18 -38.88 45.92
CA ALA A 9 10.93 -38.53 45.24
C ALA A 9 10.51 -37.06 45.48
N ARG A 10 10.76 -36.54 46.68
CA ARG A 10 10.44 -35.16 47.04
C ARG A 10 11.39 -34.15 46.39
N ALA A 11 12.67 -34.50 46.24
CA ALA A 11 13.64 -33.71 45.48
C ALA A 11 13.30 -33.65 43.98
N ALA A 12 12.83 -34.76 43.39
CA ALA A 12 12.39 -34.79 42.00
C ALA A 12 11.12 -33.93 41.75
N SER A 13 10.15 -33.96 42.66
CA SER A 13 8.95 -33.08 42.58
C SER A 13 9.28 -31.60 42.77
N ALA A 14 10.22 -31.28 43.66
CA ALA A 14 10.69 -29.91 43.85
C ALA A 14 11.47 -29.38 42.62
N ALA A 15 12.24 -30.24 41.96
CA ALA A 15 12.92 -29.89 40.72
C ALA A 15 11.93 -29.66 39.56
N SER A 16 10.89 -30.51 39.43
CA SER A 16 9.87 -30.37 38.38
C SER A 16 9.05 -29.09 38.54
N SER A 17 8.61 -28.78 39.77
CA SER A 17 7.86 -27.55 40.06
C SER A 17 8.71 -26.28 39.85
N LYS A 18 10.01 -26.32 40.16
CA LYS A 18 10.92 -25.23 39.85
C LYS A 18 11.07 -25.02 38.34
N THR A 19 11.17 -26.09 37.56
CA THR A 19 11.21 -26.03 36.08
C THR A 19 9.92 -25.46 35.49
N GLU A 20 8.75 -25.88 35.99
CA GLU A 20 7.46 -25.32 35.55
C GLU A 20 7.35 -23.82 35.87
N ALA A 21 7.79 -23.40 37.06
CA ALA A 21 7.82 -21.99 37.42
C ALA A 21 8.76 -21.16 36.51
N ASP A 22 9.92 -21.71 36.14
CA ASP A 22 10.88 -21.06 35.24
C ASP A 22 10.35 -20.95 33.80
N ILE A 23 9.64 -21.98 33.32
CA ILE A 23 8.98 -21.97 32.01
C ILE A 23 7.87 -20.90 32.00
N GLN A 24 7.06 -20.82 33.06
CA GLN A 24 5.99 -19.83 33.17
C GLN A 24 6.56 -18.40 33.15
N ALA A 25 7.63 -18.15 33.91
CA ALA A 25 8.32 -16.86 33.93
C ALA A 25 8.88 -16.48 32.55
N GLN A 26 9.46 -17.43 31.82
CA GLN A 26 9.96 -17.21 30.46
C GLN A 26 8.83 -16.93 29.46
N ILE A 27 7.67 -17.57 29.60
CA ILE A 27 6.50 -17.30 28.76
C ILE A 27 6.00 -15.87 29.01
N ASP A 28 5.92 -15.44 30.26
CA ASP A 28 5.49 -14.08 30.61
C ASP A 28 6.48 -13.03 30.08
N GLN A 29 7.78 -13.30 30.14
CA GLN A 29 8.81 -12.45 29.54
C GLN A 29 8.67 -12.38 28.02
N LEU A 30 8.50 -13.52 27.33
CA LEU A 30 8.36 -13.59 25.88
C LEU A 30 7.11 -12.85 25.40
N ARG A 31 6.00 -12.93 26.15
CA ARG A 31 4.78 -12.14 25.90
C ARG A 31 5.05 -10.64 26.00
N GLY A 32 5.83 -10.22 26.99
CA GLY A 32 6.27 -8.83 27.15
C GLY A 32 7.10 -8.35 25.95
N ASP A 33 8.07 -9.15 25.52
CA ASP A 33 8.94 -8.83 24.39
C ASP A 33 8.16 -8.74 23.07
N ILE A 34 7.22 -9.66 22.83
CA ILE A 34 6.33 -9.61 21.66
C ILE A 34 5.47 -8.35 21.70
N ALA A 35 4.89 -7.99 22.85
CA ALA A 35 4.09 -6.78 22.98
C ALA A 35 4.90 -5.51 22.67
N ASN A 36 6.16 -5.46 23.10
CA ASN A 36 7.07 -4.36 22.81
C ASN A 36 7.42 -4.31 21.31
N LEU A 37 7.72 -5.45 20.70
CA LEU A 37 8.02 -5.55 19.27
C LEU A 37 6.80 -5.13 18.41
N THR A 38 5.60 -5.58 18.77
CA THR A 38 4.36 -5.18 18.09
C THR A 38 4.14 -3.67 18.16
N LYS A 39 4.40 -3.03 19.31
CA LYS A 39 4.31 -1.56 19.43
C LYS A 39 5.31 -0.87 18.50
N LEU A 40 6.58 -1.27 18.53
CA LEU A 40 7.62 -0.72 17.65
C LEU A 40 7.26 -0.84 16.16
N ILE A 41 6.74 -2.01 15.74
CA ILE A 41 6.28 -2.23 14.37
C ILE A 41 5.06 -1.35 14.05
N GLY A 42 4.13 -1.22 15.00
CA GLY A 42 2.96 -0.35 14.86
C GLY A 42 3.33 1.13 14.69
N ASP A 43 4.27 1.62 15.49
CA ASP A 43 4.75 3.00 15.45
C ASP A 43 5.51 3.26 14.14
N LEU A 44 6.45 2.39 13.77
CA LEU A 44 7.20 2.48 12.51
C LEU A 44 6.28 2.39 11.29
N GLY A 45 5.30 1.47 11.33
CA GLY A 45 4.31 1.29 10.28
C GLY A 45 3.43 2.53 10.11
N SER A 46 2.99 3.14 11.22
CA SER A 46 2.17 4.36 11.21
C SER A 46 2.93 5.55 10.62
N GLU A 47 4.22 5.70 10.97
CA GLU A 47 5.06 6.76 10.42
C GLU A 47 5.31 6.58 8.91
N LYS A 48 5.62 5.36 8.47
CA LYS A 48 5.75 5.03 7.04
C LYS A 48 4.45 5.28 6.27
N ALA A 49 3.31 4.91 6.85
CA ALA A 49 2.00 5.15 6.22
C ALA A 49 1.70 6.65 6.09
N SER A 50 2.00 7.44 7.11
CA SER A 50 1.86 8.91 7.06
C SER A 50 2.74 9.52 5.97
N GLN A 51 4.02 9.12 5.88
CA GLN A 51 4.94 9.59 4.83
C GLN A 51 4.46 9.20 3.43
N ALA A 52 3.93 7.99 3.25
CA ALA A 52 3.40 7.53 1.98
C ALA A 52 2.17 8.35 1.55
N ARG A 53 1.25 8.64 2.49
CA ARG A 53 0.09 9.51 2.25
C ARG A 53 0.50 10.91 1.84
N ALA A 54 1.44 11.54 2.57
CA ALA A 54 1.92 12.88 2.25
C ALA A 54 2.59 12.94 0.86
N ARG A 55 3.32 11.90 0.45
CA ARG A 55 3.89 11.80 -0.91
C ARG A 55 2.80 11.63 -1.97
N ALA A 56 1.79 10.82 -1.70
CA ALA A 56 0.67 10.62 -2.62
C ALA A 56 -0.12 11.93 -2.80
N GLU A 57 -0.39 12.67 -1.74
CA GLU A 57 -1.05 13.98 -1.78
C GLU A 57 -0.25 14.98 -2.63
N LYS A 58 1.06 15.11 -2.39
CA LYS A 58 1.93 15.95 -3.23
C LYS A 58 1.89 15.56 -4.70
N LEU A 59 1.97 14.27 -4.99
CA LEU A 59 1.97 13.79 -6.36
C LEU A 59 0.62 14.06 -7.05
N ARG A 60 -0.49 13.99 -6.31
CA ARG A 60 -1.81 14.37 -6.82
C ARG A 60 -1.89 15.87 -7.09
N ASP A 61 -1.40 16.71 -6.19
CA ASP A 61 -1.41 18.16 -6.39
C ASP A 61 -0.55 18.58 -7.58
N ASP A 62 0.65 18.01 -7.70
CA ASP A 62 1.56 18.25 -8.83
C ASP A 62 0.96 17.75 -10.16
N ALA A 63 0.37 16.55 -10.16
CA ALA A 63 -0.34 16.03 -11.35
C ALA A 63 -1.56 16.86 -11.72
N THR A 64 -2.27 17.41 -10.74
CA THR A 64 -3.44 18.28 -10.98
C THR A 64 -2.99 19.58 -11.62
N LYS A 65 -1.96 20.24 -11.07
CA LYS A 65 -1.38 21.46 -11.64
C LYS A 65 -0.84 21.24 -13.06
N ALA A 66 -0.01 20.22 -13.24
CA ALA A 66 0.55 19.89 -14.55
C ALA A 66 -0.54 19.50 -15.55
N GLY A 67 -1.58 18.80 -15.10
CA GLY A 67 -2.76 18.45 -15.90
C GLY A 67 -3.56 19.68 -16.32
N GLN A 68 -3.71 20.67 -15.45
CA GLN A 68 -4.40 21.92 -15.75
C GLN A 68 -3.64 22.73 -16.82
N GLU A 69 -2.32 22.89 -16.66
CA GLU A 69 -1.49 23.57 -17.66
C GLU A 69 -1.42 22.82 -19.00
N ALA A 70 -1.45 21.50 -18.98
CA ALA A 70 -1.52 20.69 -20.19
C ALA A 70 -2.90 20.80 -20.87
N TYR A 71 -3.97 20.83 -20.07
CA TYR A 71 -5.34 20.97 -20.55
C TYR A 71 -5.57 22.34 -21.18
N ASP A 72 -5.13 23.42 -20.52
CA ASP A 72 -5.29 24.78 -21.04
C ASP A 72 -4.55 24.95 -22.37
N ARG A 73 -3.31 24.44 -22.48
CA ARG A 73 -2.56 24.44 -23.75
C ARG A 73 -3.23 23.61 -24.84
N ALA A 74 -3.72 22.42 -24.51
CA ALA A 74 -4.42 21.57 -25.48
C ALA A 74 -5.73 22.20 -25.93
N ARG A 75 -6.43 22.91 -25.03
CA ARG A 75 -7.66 23.64 -25.34
C ARG A 75 -7.38 24.82 -26.26
N ASP A 76 -6.37 25.62 -25.98
CA ASP A 76 -6.01 26.77 -26.83
C ASP A 76 -5.58 26.30 -28.23
N GLU A 77 -4.82 25.20 -28.33
CA GLU A 77 -4.45 24.58 -29.62
C GLU A 77 -5.66 23.96 -30.33
N ALA A 78 -6.61 23.37 -29.61
CA ALA A 78 -7.82 22.82 -30.22
C ALA A 78 -8.74 23.93 -30.78
N LEU A 79 -8.88 25.04 -30.05
CA LEU A 79 -9.64 26.21 -30.48
C LEU A 79 -9.01 26.89 -31.70
N SER A 80 -7.67 26.94 -31.79
CA SER A 80 -6.98 27.46 -32.99
C SER A 80 -7.10 26.52 -34.21
N MET A 81 -7.34 25.22 -33.98
CA MET A 81 -7.58 24.24 -35.03
C MET A 81 -9.04 24.12 -35.49
N GLU A 82 -10.00 24.68 -34.74
CA GLU A 82 -11.43 24.64 -35.10
C GLU A 82 -11.74 25.42 -36.38
N GLU A 83 -11.05 26.53 -36.65
CA GLU A 83 -11.25 27.35 -37.87
C GLU A 83 -10.89 26.60 -39.17
N ASP A 84 -10.02 25.58 -39.09
CA ASP A 84 -9.54 24.77 -40.22
C ASP A 84 -10.20 23.37 -40.28
N LEU A 85 -11.03 23.01 -39.30
CA LEU A 85 -11.44 21.62 -39.09
C LEU A 85 -12.33 21.09 -40.22
N GLU A 86 -13.20 21.94 -40.75
CA GLU A 86 -14.10 21.58 -41.85
C GLU A 86 -13.33 21.27 -43.15
N ASP A 87 -12.31 22.06 -43.46
CA ASP A 87 -11.45 21.85 -44.63
C ASP A 87 -10.57 20.61 -44.47
N ARG A 88 -10.09 20.33 -43.25
CA ARG A 88 -9.27 19.13 -42.97
C ARG A 88 -10.07 17.83 -43.07
N ILE A 89 -11.33 17.81 -42.62
CA ILE A 89 -12.22 16.65 -42.78
C ILE A 89 -12.47 16.38 -44.26
N ARG A 90 -12.69 17.44 -45.06
CA ARG A 90 -12.94 17.34 -46.49
C ARG A 90 -11.69 16.88 -47.26
N MET A 91 -10.50 17.33 -46.86
CA MET A 91 -9.24 16.95 -47.52
C MET A 91 -8.71 15.56 -47.13
N LYS A 92 -8.98 15.08 -45.90
CA LYS A 92 -8.39 13.83 -45.38
C LYS A 92 -9.39 12.95 -44.60
N PRO A 93 -10.46 12.45 -45.25
CA PRO A 93 -11.53 11.70 -44.58
C PRO A 93 -11.05 10.43 -43.84
N LEU A 94 -10.03 9.75 -44.37
CA LEU A 94 -9.52 8.51 -43.79
C LEU A 94 -8.77 8.73 -42.47
N GLN A 95 -8.08 9.87 -42.33
CA GLN A 95 -7.40 10.23 -41.07
C GLN A 95 -8.40 10.57 -39.97
N SER A 96 -9.47 11.30 -40.29
CA SER A 96 -10.54 11.64 -39.34
C SER A 96 -11.23 10.39 -38.77
N ILE A 97 -11.54 9.41 -39.63
CA ILE A 97 -12.11 8.12 -39.18
C ILE A 97 -11.14 7.38 -38.25
N LEU A 98 -9.85 7.39 -38.57
CA LEU A 98 -8.83 6.70 -37.77
C LEU A 98 -8.66 7.33 -36.38
N ILE A 99 -8.71 8.67 -36.29
CA ILE A 99 -8.71 9.38 -35.01
C ILE A 99 -9.95 9.03 -34.20
N ALA A 100 -11.14 9.11 -34.80
CA ALA A 100 -12.39 8.76 -34.12
C ALA A 100 -12.39 7.31 -33.63
N ALA A 101 -11.92 6.37 -34.45
CA ALA A 101 -11.76 4.97 -34.08
C ALA A 101 -10.75 4.79 -32.93
N GLY A 102 -9.63 5.53 -32.95
CA GLY A 102 -8.64 5.52 -31.89
C GLY A 102 -9.20 6.00 -30.55
N VAL A 103 -9.91 7.13 -30.54
CA VAL A 103 -10.55 7.66 -29.32
C VAL A 103 -11.62 6.70 -28.80
N GLY A 104 -12.49 6.18 -29.68
CA GLY A 104 -13.52 5.21 -29.30
C GLY A 104 -12.94 3.91 -28.75
N PHE A 105 -11.83 3.43 -29.33
CA PHE A 105 -11.13 2.23 -28.85
C PHE A 105 -10.53 2.44 -27.45
N LEU A 106 -9.89 3.58 -27.19
CA LEU A 106 -9.36 3.91 -25.87
C LEU A 106 -10.47 3.99 -24.81
N ALA A 107 -11.57 4.67 -25.14
CA ALA A 107 -12.74 4.75 -24.26
C ALA A 107 -13.30 3.36 -23.93
N ALA A 108 -13.44 2.49 -24.93
CA ALA A 108 -13.87 1.11 -24.73
C ALA A 108 -12.91 0.30 -23.83
N LEU A 109 -11.61 0.56 -23.93
CA LEU A 109 -10.58 -0.09 -23.11
C LEU A 109 -10.65 0.32 -21.64
N PHE A 110 -11.00 1.57 -21.36
CA PHE A 110 -11.20 2.07 -19.99
C PHE A 110 -12.50 1.57 -19.35
N THR A 111 -13.59 1.44 -20.12
CA THR A 111 -14.89 0.95 -19.63
C THR A 111 -14.92 -0.56 -19.36
N ARG A 112 -13.98 -1.32 -19.92
CA ARG A 112 -13.92 -2.79 -19.78
C ARG A 112 -13.29 -3.25 -18.44
N ARG A 113 -13.11 -2.33 -17.49
CA ARG A 113 -12.60 -2.62 -16.14
C ARG A 113 -13.73 -2.65 -15.14
#